data_AF-A0A8J2N7K5-F1
#
_entry.id   AF-A0A8J2N7K5-F1
#
_cell.length_a   1.000
_cell.length_b   1.000
_cell.length_c   1.000
_cell.angle_alpha   90.00
_cell.angle_beta   90.00
_cell.angle_gamma   90.00
#
_symmetry.space_group_name_H-M   'P 1'
#
loop_
_entity.id
_entity.type
_entity.pdbx_description
1 polymer ?
#
loop_
_entity_poly.entity_id
_entity_poly.type
_entity_poly.pdbx_seq_one_letter_code
_entity_poly.pdbx_strand_id
1 'polypeptide(L)'
;MRASIAPVILLVSLASALPQQQQQQNLCSVASCTSVWTAAKREIAPPTPTPTPTPDPEPPRQANDDTAILNALAGTYSLVNTSSTLNGVSIPDLPYGEAPVGLLIYTATGFMSATITATEPEFRPNLTFPYQANDTDADWAQVGKHSIGYAGPFRVNDELPATETEGQIFHGPLTVANVPTWVGQNHRRNYTVVEVEEEGEMVKYLRIGSERGGGYRGVLWWKRLA
;
A
#
# COMPACT_ATOMS: atom_id res chain seq x y z
N MET A 1 3.03 61.48 -21.90
CA MET A 1 2.21 60.60 -22.75
C MET A 1 2.01 59.30 -22.00
N ARG A 2 0.77 59.03 -21.58
CA ARG A 2 0.37 57.78 -20.90
C ARG A 2 -0.01 56.76 -21.98
N ALA A 3 0.47 55.53 -21.86
CA ALA A 3 -0.11 54.39 -22.56
C ALA A 3 -0.30 53.26 -21.53
N SER A 4 -1.56 53.00 -21.24
CA SER A 4 -2.09 51.96 -20.38
C SER A 4 -2.33 50.72 -21.24
N ILE A 5 -1.82 49.56 -20.84
CA ILE A 5 -2.17 48.27 -21.47
C ILE A 5 -2.65 47.32 -20.36
N ALA A 6 -3.87 46.85 -20.54
CA ALA A 6 -4.66 46.03 -19.62
C ALA A 6 -4.22 44.54 -19.62
N PRO A 7 -4.59 43.75 -18.60
CA PRO A 7 -4.16 42.36 -18.48
C PRO A 7 -5.05 41.42 -19.30
N VAL A 8 -4.43 40.41 -19.90
CA VAL A 8 -5.11 39.28 -20.56
C VAL A 8 -5.49 38.26 -19.48
N ILE A 9 -6.79 38.04 -19.32
CA ILE A 9 -7.40 37.05 -18.42
C ILE A 9 -7.42 35.71 -19.17
N LEU A 10 -6.73 34.70 -18.64
CA LEU A 10 -6.81 33.32 -19.13
C LEU A 10 -7.89 32.56 -18.32
N LEU A 11 -9.01 32.26 -18.98
CA LEU A 11 -10.10 31.46 -18.43
C LEU A 11 -9.72 29.97 -18.40
N VAL A 12 -9.69 29.39 -17.20
CA VAL A 12 -9.55 27.95 -16.97
C VAL A 12 -10.93 27.30 -17.13
N SER A 13 -11.04 26.35 -18.07
CA SER A 13 -12.24 25.52 -18.27
C SER A 13 -12.24 24.37 -17.27
N LEU A 14 -13.25 24.35 -16.39
CA LEU A 14 -13.57 23.25 -15.47
C LEU A 14 -14.49 22.26 -16.18
N ALA A 15 -13.98 21.09 -16.55
CA ALA A 15 -14.78 19.95 -16.97
C ALA A 15 -14.97 19.00 -15.78
N SER A 16 -16.14 19.08 -15.16
CA SER A 16 -16.63 18.16 -14.15
C SER A 16 -17.16 16.88 -14.80
N ALA A 17 -16.55 15.73 -14.50
CA ALA A 17 -17.03 14.41 -14.92
C ALA A 17 -18.00 13.83 -13.87
N LEU A 18 -19.24 13.57 -14.26
CA LEU A 18 -20.24 12.81 -13.52
C LEU A 18 -20.14 11.31 -13.89
N PRO A 19 -20.22 10.36 -12.95
CA PRO A 19 -20.26 8.94 -13.28
C PRO A 19 -21.68 8.45 -13.60
N GLN A 20 -21.84 7.84 -14.78
CA GLN A 20 -23.01 7.06 -15.18
C GLN A 20 -22.96 5.67 -14.56
N GLN A 21 -23.93 5.33 -13.70
CA GLN A 21 -24.39 3.95 -13.51
C GLN A 21 -25.87 3.94 -13.14
N GLN A 22 -26.74 3.84 -14.14
CA GLN A 22 -28.10 3.36 -13.95
C GLN A 22 -28.65 2.82 -15.26
N GLN A 23 -28.45 1.53 -15.53
CA GLN A 23 -29.27 0.77 -16.50
C GLN A 23 -28.98 -0.73 -16.42
N GLN A 24 -29.70 -1.43 -15.55
CA GLN A 24 -30.23 -2.75 -15.89
C GLN A 24 -31.36 -3.15 -14.93
N GLN A 25 -32.60 -2.88 -15.34
CA GLN A 25 -33.78 -3.53 -14.80
C GLN A 25 -34.70 -3.93 -15.96
N ASN A 26 -35.31 -5.09 -15.77
CA ASN A 26 -36.53 -5.61 -16.39
C ASN A 26 -36.47 -6.11 -17.83
N LEU A 27 -36.47 -7.44 -17.97
CA LEU A 27 -37.36 -8.13 -18.91
C LEU A 27 -37.80 -9.49 -18.33
N CYS A 28 -38.99 -9.52 -17.71
CA CYS A 28 -39.84 -10.72 -17.63
C CYS A 28 -41.10 -10.43 -18.44
N SER A 29 -41.44 -11.30 -19.40
CA SER A 29 -42.68 -11.20 -20.18
C SER A 29 -43.02 -12.53 -20.86
N VAL A 30 -43.93 -13.27 -20.21
CA VAL A 30 -45.06 -14.08 -20.71
C VAL A 30 -44.92 -15.17 -21.81
N ALA A 31 -45.36 -16.37 -21.39
CA ALA A 31 -46.46 -17.20 -21.93
C ALA A 31 -46.25 -18.19 -23.10
N SER A 32 -46.25 -19.48 -22.73
CA SER A 32 -47.07 -20.63 -23.21
C SER A 32 -47.19 -21.00 -24.70
N CYS A 33 -46.91 -22.27 -25.03
CA CYS A 33 -47.85 -23.16 -25.77
C CYS A 33 -47.41 -24.65 -25.85
N THR A 34 -48.33 -25.51 -25.41
CA THR A 34 -48.75 -26.89 -25.83
C THR A 34 -47.79 -28.00 -26.34
N SER A 35 -48.08 -29.19 -25.78
CA SER A 35 -47.90 -30.63 -26.14
C SER A 35 -47.19 -31.03 -27.46
N VAL A 36 -46.49 -32.18 -27.57
CA VAL A 36 -47.01 -33.52 -28.00
C VAL A 36 -45.89 -34.61 -27.85
N TRP A 37 -46.20 -35.74 -27.18
CA TRP A 37 -45.76 -37.16 -27.33
C TRP A 37 -44.28 -37.68 -27.16
N THR A 38 -44.17 -38.62 -26.20
CA THR A 38 -43.41 -39.91 -26.10
C THR A 38 -41.92 -40.04 -26.47
N ALA A 39 -41.11 -40.42 -25.47
CA ALA A 39 -40.24 -41.61 -25.51
C ALA A 39 -39.59 -41.82 -24.13
N ALA A 40 -39.83 -42.99 -23.50
CA ALA A 40 -39.18 -43.38 -22.26
C ALA A 40 -37.70 -43.69 -22.52
N LYS A 41 -36.79 -42.81 -22.11
CA LYS A 41 -35.38 -43.11 -21.87
C LYS A 41 -35.13 -43.05 -20.36
N ARG A 42 -34.75 -44.18 -19.77
CA ARG A 42 -34.19 -44.23 -18.41
C ARG A 42 -32.79 -43.60 -18.48
N GLU A 43 -32.70 -42.31 -18.19
CA GLU A 43 -31.43 -41.67 -17.85
C GLU A 43 -31.08 -42.02 -16.41
N ILE A 44 -29.92 -42.67 -16.23
CA ILE A 44 -29.30 -42.86 -14.92
C ILE A 44 -28.68 -41.51 -14.57
N ALA A 45 -29.19 -40.86 -13.52
CA ALA A 45 -28.67 -39.59 -13.05
C ALA A 45 -27.18 -39.74 -12.66
N PRO A 46 -26.30 -38.79 -13.04
CA PRO A 46 -24.92 -38.78 -12.57
C PRO A 46 -24.89 -38.62 -11.04
N PRO A 47 -23.91 -39.22 -10.34
CA PRO A 47 -23.81 -39.09 -8.90
C PRO A 47 -23.65 -37.61 -8.52
N THR A 48 -24.50 -37.15 -7.61
CA THR A 48 -24.43 -35.81 -7.02
C THR A 48 -23.02 -35.56 -6.48
N PRO A 49 -22.31 -34.49 -6.90
CA PRO A 49 -21.04 -34.15 -6.28
C PRO A 49 -21.28 -33.84 -4.80
N THR A 50 -20.62 -34.59 -3.93
CA THR A 50 -20.60 -34.33 -2.49
C THR A 50 -20.08 -32.91 -2.28
N PRO A 51 -20.79 -32.04 -1.53
CA PRO A 51 -20.29 -30.71 -1.23
C PRO A 51 -18.99 -30.83 -0.45
N THR A 52 -17.92 -30.22 -0.96
CA THR A 52 -16.68 -30.03 -0.21
C THR A 52 -17.04 -29.27 1.07
N PRO A 53 -16.66 -29.75 2.26
CA PRO A 53 -16.88 -29.01 3.49
C PRO A 53 -16.14 -27.67 3.39
N THR A 54 -16.89 -26.57 3.48
CA THR A 54 -16.32 -25.25 3.69
C THR A 54 -15.53 -25.31 5.00
N PRO A 55 -14.23 -24.95 5.02
CA PRO A 55 -13.51 -24.85 6.28
C PRO A 55 -14.25 -23.89 7.20
N ASP A 56 -14.48 -24.31 8.44
CA ASP A 56 -15.10 -23.46 9.46
C ASP A 56 -14.30 -22.16 9.61
N PRO A 57 -14.97 -21.01 9.83
CA PRO A 57 -14.28 -19.75 10.07
C PRO A 57 -13.36 -19.89 11.29
N GLU A 58 -12.07 -19.61 11.08
CA GLU A 58 -11.08 -19.59 12.15
C GLU A 58 -11.52 -18.62 13.26
N PRO A 59 -11.42 -19.00 14.55
CA PRO A 59 -11.82 -18.12 15.64
C PRO A 59 -11.06 -16.79 15.60
N PRO A 60 -11.67 -15.69 16.09
CA PRO A 60 -11.03 -14.38 16.12
C PRO A 60 -9.70 -14.44 16.87
N ARG A 61 -8.67 -13.82 16.28
CA ARG A 61 -7.35 -13.65 16.91
C ARG A 61 -7.51 -12.91 18.24
N GLN A 62 -6.80 -13.36 19.26
CA GLN A 62 -6.87 -12.75 20.58
C GLN A 62 -5.87 -11.59 20.72
N ALA A 63 -6.15 -10.62 21.59
CA ALA A 63 -5.32 -9.42 21.77
C ALA A 63 -3.89 -9.70 22.30
N ASN A 64 -3.69 -10.83 22.97
CA ASN A 64 -2.37 -11.33 23.35
C ASN A 64 -1.52 -11.73 22.13
N ASP A 65 -2.15 -12.27 21.08
CA ASP A 65 -1.46 -12.63 19.85
C ASP A 65 -0.96 -11.38 19.12
N ASP A 66 -1.76 -10.30 19.09
CA ASP A 66 -1.35 -9.02 18.53
C ASP A 66 -0.14 -8.45 19.27
N THR A 67 -0.12 -8.55 20.61
CA THR A 67 1.02 -8.09 21.41
C THR A 67 2.30 -8.86 21.06
N ALA A 68 2.21 -10.18 20.85
CA ALA A 68 3.34 -11.00 20.40
C ALA A 68 3.84 -10.56 19.02
N ILE A 69 2.93 -10.30 18.07
CA ILE A 69 3.26 -9.81 16.73
C ILE A 69 3.94 -8.43 16.79
N LEU A 70 3.41 -7.49 17.58
CA LEU A 70 4.01 -6.16 17.75
C LEU A 70 5.43 -6.27 18.34
N ASN A 71 5.63 -7.15 19.32
CA ASN A 71 6.94 -7.42 19.91
C ASN A 71 7.91 -8.03 18.88
N ALA A 72 7.45 -8.96 18.05
CA ALA A 72 8.26 -9.60 17.02
C ALA A 72 8.72 -8.62 15.92
N LEU A 73 7.86 -7.65 15.58
CA LEU A 73 8.14 -6.59 14.61
C LEU A 73 8.90 -5.39 15.19
N ALA A 74 8.95 -5.23 16.52
CA ALA A 74 9.60 -4.10 17.15
C ALA A 74 11.10 -4.07 16.84
N GLY A 75 11.59 -2.91 16.42
CA GLY A 75 12.98 -2.73 16.05
C GLY A 75 13.20 -1.55 15.11
N THR A 76 14.46 -1.28 14.84
CA THR A 76 14.90 -0.36 13.79
C THR A 76 15.38 -1.19 12.60
N TYR A 77 15.01 -0.78 11.40
CA TYR A 77 15.37 -1.48 10.17
C TYR A 77 15.92 -0.49 9.14
N SER A 78 17.01 -0.86 8.48
CA SER A 78 17.58 -0.11 7.34
C SER A 78 17.04 -0.63 6.03
N LEU A 79 16.74 0.28 5.11
CA LEU A 79 16.31 -0.09 3.76
C LEU A 79 17.42 -0.83 3.02
N VAL A 80 17.07 -1.93 2.35
CA VAL A 80 17.97 -2.76 1.56
C VAL A 80 17.68 -2.59 0.07
N ASN A 81 16.40 -2.71 -0.30
CA ASN A 81 15.98 -2.60 -1.69
C ASN A 81 14.50 -2.23 -1.79
N THR A 82 14.13 -1.62 -2.91
CA THR A 82 12.76 -1.31 -3.28
C THR A 82 12.47 -1.84 -4.68
N SER A 83 11.25 -2.28 -4.91
CA SER A 83 10.79 -2.61 -6.26
C SER A 83 9.33 -2.26 -6.44
N SER A 84 8.98 -1.91 -7.67
CA SER A 84 7.63 -1.57 -8.08
C SER A 84 7.19 -2.46 -9.24
N THR A 85 5.92 -2.87 -9.21
CA THR A 85 5.28 -3.60 -10.30
C THR A 85 3.93 -2.98 -10.63
N LEU A 86 3.53 -3.09 -11.90
CA LEU A 86 2.21 -2.78 -12.40
C LEU A 86 1.62 -4.04 -13.03
N ASN A 87 0.52 -4.54 -12.46
CA ASN A 87 -0.14 -5.77 -12.92
C ASN A 87 0.84 -6.97 -12.98
N GLY A 88 1.76 -7.06 -12.03
CA GLY A 88 2.78 -8.11 -11.94
C GLY A 88 4.01 -7.91 -12.84
N VAL A 89 4.04 -6.86 -13.66
CA VAL A 89 5.19 -6.51 -14.50
C VAL A 89 6.07 -5.50 -13.78
N SER A 90 7.38 -5.73 -13.71
CA SER A 90 8.33 -4.78 -13.11
C SER A 90 8.29 -3.43 -13.82
N ILE A 91 8.27 -2.34 -13.06
CA ILE A 91 8.35 -0.96 -13.55
C ILE A 91 9.47 -0.22 -12.83
N PRO A 92 10.02 0.87 -13.40
CA PRO A 92 11.01 1.69 -12.72
C PRO A 92 10.48 2.21 -11.37
N ASP A 93 11.28 2.04 -10.32
CA ASP A 93 10.96 2.49 -8.96
C ASP A 93 11.72 3.76 -8.60
N LEU A 94 11.42 4.84 -9.32
CA LEU A 94 12.15 6.10 -9.27
C LEU A 94 11.76 7.12 -8.18
N PRO A 95 10.64 6.99 -7.42
CA PRO A 95 10.27 8.02 -6.43
C PRO A 95 11.34 8.32 -5.36
N TYR A 96 12.26 7.39 -5.12
CA TYR A 96 13.28 7.51 -4.08
C TYR A 96 14.71 7.59 -4.62
N GLY A 97 14.89 7.77 -5.94
CA GLY A 97 16.20 7.65 -6.58
C GLY A 97 16.57 6.19 -6.91
N GLU A 98 17.75 6.00 -7.48
CA GLU A 98 18.33 4.71 -7.86
C GLU A 98 18.96 3.99 -6.65
N ALA A 99 19.47 4.73 -5.67
CA ALA A 99 20.10 4.19 -4.47
C ALA A 99 19.51 4.80 -3.18
N PRO A 100 18.22 4.58 -2.88
CA PRO A 100 17.59 5.16 -1.69
C PRO A 100 18.17 4.59 -0.40
N VAL A 101 18.20 5.43 0.63
CA VAL A 101 18.42 5.02 2.02
C VAL A 101 17.18 5.30 2.85
N GLY A 102 16.95 4.53 3.90
CA GLY A 102 15.80 4.74 4.75
C GLY A 102 15.86 3.98 6.06
N LEU A 103 15.04 4.44 7.00
CA LEU A 103 14.78 3.79 8.27
C LEU A 103 13.29 3.52 8.43
N LEU A 104 12.97 2.30 8.84
CA LEU A 104 11.67 1.89 9.31
C LEU A 104 11.81 1.50 10.78
N ILE A 105 11.02 2.13 11.64
CA ILE A 105 11.04 1.88 13.08
C ILE A 105 9.65 1.41 13.48
N TYR A 106 9.58 0.30 14.20
CA TYR A 106 8.40 -0.16 14.92
C TYR A 106 8.69 -0.22 16.41
N THR A 107 7.74 0.23 17.21
CA THR A 107 7.79 0.06 18.67
C THR A 107 6.85 -1.06 19.09
N ALA A 108 7.21 -1.77 20.17
CA ALA A 108 6.34 -2.75 20.81
C ALA A 108 5.01 -2.13 21.32
N THR A 109 5.00 -0.81 21.55
CA THR A 109 3.82 -0.05 21.98
C THR A 109 2.85 0.31 20.84
N GLY A 110 3.10 -0.15 19.61
CA GLY A 110 2.18 0.05 18.49
C GLY A 110 2.36 1.39 17.77
N PHE A 111 3.56 1.97 17.75
CA PHE A 111 3.90 3.14 16.94
C PHE A 111 4.96 2.81 15.90
N MET A 112 4.93 3.54 14.79
CA MET A 112 5.89 3.37 13.71
C MET A 112 6.28 4.69 13.07
N SER A 113 7.46 4.71 12.45
CA SER A 113 7.89 5.75 11.53
C SER A 113 8.63 5.15 10.34
N ALA A 114 8.40 5.68 9.14
CA ALA A 114 9.18 5.37 7.96
C ALA A 114 9.75 6.65 7.38
N THR A 115 11.04 6.62 7.06
CA THR A 115 11.74 7.68 6.34
C THR A 115 12.54 7.04 5.22
N ILE A 116 12.40 7.52 3.99
CA ILE A 116 13.16 7.07 2.82
C ILE A 116 13.53 8.28 2.01
N THR A 117 14.73 8.28 1.46
CA THR A 117 15.22 9.42 0.73
C THR A 117 16.34 9.05 -0.23
N ALA A 118 16.39 9.73 -1.38
CA ALA A 118 17.42 9.61 -2.40
C ALA A 118 18.83 9.86 -1.86
N THR A 119 19.87 9.34 -2.51
CA THR A 119 21.28 9.63 -2.16
C THR A 119 22.01 10.44 -3.22
N GLU A 120 21.38 10.59 -4.38
CA GLU A 120 21.90 11.29 -5.54
C GLU A 120 22.03 12.80 -5.25
N PRO A 121 23.19 13.43 -5.51
CA PRO A 121 23.39 14.85 -5.24
C PRO A 121 22.37 15.77 -5.92
N GLU A 122 21.92 15.44 -7.12
CA GLU A 122 20.89 16.19 -7.86
C GLU A 122 19.52 16.17 -7.16
N PHE A 123 19.26 15.18 -6.32
CA PHE A 123 18.03 15.05 -5.53
C PHE A 123 18.24 15.54 -4.08
N ARG A 124 19.49 15.86 -3.71
CA ARG A 124 19.94 16.26 -2.39
C ARG A 124 20.84 17.52 -2.45
N PRO A 125 20.35 18.65 -2.96
CA PRO A 125 21.09 19.91 -2.90
C PRO A 125 21.43 20.26 -1.44
N ASN A 126 22.54 20.98 -1.26
CA ASN A 126 23.08 21.32 0.06
C ASN A 126 22.26 22.44 0.73
N LEU A 127 21.11 22.05 1.28
CA LEU A 127 20.18 22.92 2.01
C LEU A 127 20.53 22.97 3.50
N THR A 128 20.20 24.07 4.16
CA THR A 128 20.42 24.24 5.60
C THR A 128 19.10 24.26 6.35
N PHE A 129 19.06 23.63 7.53
CA PHE A 129 17.95 23.80 8.47
C PHE A 129 18.41 24.66 9.68
N PRO A 130 17.68 25.72 10.05
CA PRO A 130 16.49 26.25 9.37
C PRO A 130 16.83 26.90 8.02
N TYR A 131 15.81 27.04 7.17
CA TYR A 131 15.88 27.69 5.86
C TYR A 131 16.74 28.96 5.87
N GLN A 132 17.65 29.07 4.90
CA GLN A 132 18.44 30.29 4.66
C GLN A 132 17.99 30.99 3.38
N ALA A 133 18.17 32.30 3.28
CA ALA A 133 17.70 33.09 2.13
C ALA A 133 18.34 32.69 0.78
N ASN A 134 19.49 32.01 0.81
CA ASN A 134 20.16 31.47 -0.37
C ASN A 134 19.67 30.07 -0.75
N ASP A 135 18.91 29.39 0.11
CA ASP A 135 18.23 28.16 -0.24
C ASP A 135 17.03 28.49 -1.14
N THR A 136 16.96 27.89 -2.33
CA THR A 136 15.85 28.17 -3.24
C THR A 136 14.67 27.24 -2.96
N ASP A 137 13.44 27.72 -3.22
CA ASP A 137 12.24 26.87 -3.15
C ASP A 137 12.34 25.67 -4.10
N ALA A 138 13.04 25.83 -5.23
CA ALA A 138 13.24 24.76 -6.19
C ALA A 138 14.12 23.63 -5.61
N ASP A 139 15.18 23.98 -4.87
CA ASP A 139 16.05 23.02 -4.21
C ASP A 139 15.30 22.29 -3.08
N TRP A 140 14.55 23.01 -2.25
CA TRP A 140 13.69 22.42 -1.22
C TRP A 140 12.62 21.49 -1.81
N ALA A 141 11.98 21.91 -2.90
CA ALA A 141 11.01 21.08 -3.60
C ALA A 141 11.66 19.81 -4.16
N GLN A 142 12.93 19.89 -4.57
CA GLN A 142 13.63 18.73 -5.10
C GLN A 142 13.94 17.69 -4.02
N VAL A 143 14.39 18.12 -2.84
CA VAL A 143 14.52 17.23 -1.67
C VAL A 143 13.18 16.61 -1.31
N GLY A 144 12.11 17.42 -1.29
CA GLY A 144 10.76 16.97 -0.94
C GLY A 144 10.18 15.92 -1.89
N LYS A 145 10.43 16.03 -3.21
CA LYS A 145 9.95 15.07 -4.22
C LYS A 145 10.61 13.69 -4.10
N HIS A 146 11.84 13.65 -3.58
CA HIS A 146 12.65 12.44 -3.48
C HIS A 146 12.86 11.99 -2.03
N SER A 147 12.00 12.45 -1.13
CA SER A 147 11.98 12.05 0.26
C SER A 147 10.56 11.74 0.70
N ILE A 148 10.41 10.72 1.53
CA ILE A 148 9.14 10.40 2.17
C ILE A 148 9.38 10.19 3.65
N GLY A 149 8.50 10.75 4.47
CA GLY A 149 8.58 10.68 5.91
C GLY A 149 7.17 10.66 6.47
N TYR A 150 6.83 9.61 7.22
CA TYR A 150 5.56 9.52 7.91
C TYR A 150 5.68 8.72 9.20
N ALA A 151 4.81 9.01 10.15
CA ALA A 151 4.75 8.31 11.43
C ALA A 151 3.33 8.33 12.00
N GLY A 152 3.04 7.35 12.85
CA GLY A 152 1.76 7.19 13.53
C GLY A 152 1.67 5.86 14.26
N PRO A 153 0.50 5.53 14.83
CA PRO A 153 0.24 4.20 15.33
C PRO A 153 0.32 3.17 14.19
N PHE A 154 0.55 1.91 14.55
CA PHE A 154 0.28 0.78 13.67
C PHE A 154 -0.41 -0.33 14.46
N ARG A 155 -1.13 -1.18 13.74
CA ARG A 155 -1.85 -2.32 14.32
C ARG A 155 -1.88 -3.50 13.34
N VAL A 156 -2.05 -4.69 13.88
CA VAL A 156 -2.34 -5.90 13.11
C VAL A 156 -3.72 -5.76 12.46
N ASN A 157 -3.89 -6.30 11.25
CA ASN A 157 -5.20 -6.46 10.66
C ASN A 157 -5.87 -7.71 11.29
N ASP A 158 -6.88 -7.47 12.10
CA ASP A 158 -7.67 -8.49 12.80
C ASP A 158 -8.59 -9.29 11.86
N GLU A 159 -8.83 -8.80 10.64
CA GLU A 159 -9.65 -9.49 9.63
C GLU A 159 -8.93 -10.66 8.95
N LEU A 160 -7.61 -10.81 9.13
CA LEU A 160 -6.81 -11.81 8.43
C LEU A 160 -5.93 -12.63 9.39
N PRO A 161 -5.63 -13.90 9.07
CA PRO A 161 -4.56 -14.66 9.68
C PRO A 161 -3.21 -13.91 9.66
N ALA A 162 -2.46 -14.04 10.74
CA ALA A 162 -1.19 -13.38 10.98
C ALA A 162 -0.43 -14.16 12.06
N THR A 163 0.88 -14.05 12.05
CA THR A 163 1.80 -14.67 12.99
C THR A 163 2.94 -13.69 13.24
N GLU A 164 3.89 -14.05 14.10
CA GLU A 164 5.11 -13.24 14.30
C GLU A 164 5.93 -13.07 13.00
N THR A 165 5.74 -13.95 12.00
CA THR A 165 6.54 -13.96 10.78
C THR A 165 5.80 -13.54 9.53
N GLU A 166 4.47 -13.54 9.49
CA GLU A 166 3.72 -13.09 8.33
C GLU A 166 2.34 -12.55 8.69
N GLY A 167 1.81 -11.65 7.87
CA GLY A 167 0.46 -11.14 8.06
C GLY A 167 0.27 -9.80 7.40
N GLN A 168 -0.72 -9.06 7.90
CA GLN A 168 -1.02 -7.72 7.43
C GLN A 168 -1.15 -6.76 8.60
N ILE A 169 -0.60 -5.57 8.43
CA ILE A 169 -0.69 -4.46 9.38
C ILE A 169 -1.24 -3.22 8.65
N PHE A 170 -1.73 -2.27 9.44
CA PHE A 170 -2.01 -0.91 8.99
C PHE A 170 -1.00 0.04 9.60
N HIS A 171 -0.31 0.83 8.78
CA HIS A 171 0.34 2.06 9.26
C HIS A 171 -0.72 3.16 9.32
N GLY A 172 -0.96 3.71 10.49
CA GLY A 172 -1.89 4.80 10.73
C GLY A 172 -3.12 4.43 11.59
N PRO A 173 -4.05 5.38 11.80
CA PRO A 173 -4.13 6.69 11.16
C PRO A 173 -2.86 7.54 11.32
N LEU A 174 -2.23 7.95 10.21
CA LEU A 174 -0.93 8.63 10.28
C LEU A 174 -1.05 9.98 11.00
N THR A 175 -0.17 10.23 11.96
CA THR A 175 -0.15 11.47 12.75
C THR A 175 0.61 12.57 12.04
N VAL A 176 1.72 12.21 11.39
CA VAL A 176 2.54 13.14 10.60
C VAL A 176 2.92 12.48 9.28
N ALA A 177 2.94 13.27 8.22
CA ALA A 177 3.43 12.86 6.90
C ALA A 177 3.90 14.10 6.12
N ASN A 178 5.02 13.98 5.40
CA ASN A 178 5.48 15.02 4.49
C ASN A 178 4.62 15.11 3.21
N VAL A 179 3.86 14.05 2.90
CA VAL A 179 2.76 14.06 1.93
C VAL A 179 1.47 14.41 2.70
N PRO A 180 0.94 15.65 2.61
CA PRO A 180 -0.11 16.10 3.54
C PRO A 180 -1.42 15.32 3.44
N THR A 181 -1.75 14.80 2.26
CA THR A 181 -2.96 13.99 2.03
C THR A 181 -2.95 12.64 2.73
N TRP A 182 -1.79 12.22 3.27
CA TRP A 182 -1.65 10.95 4.01
C TRP A 182 -1.96 11.07 5.49
N VAL A 183 -2.02 12.28 6.04
CA VAL A 183 -2.39 12.48 7.45
C VAL A 183 -3.80 11.94 7.69
N GLY A 184 -3.96 11.15 8.75
CA GLY A 184 -5.20 10.46 9.10
C GLY A 184 -5.50 9.19 8.29
N GLN A 185 -4.72 8.88 7.24
CA GLN A 185 -4.95 7.70 6.41
C GLN A 185 -4.41 6.41 7.06
N ASN A 186 -5.02 5.28 6.69
CA ASN A 186 -4.53 3.94 7.02
C ASN A 186 -3.89 3.30 5.79
N HIS A 187 -2.62 2.93 5.92
CA HIS A 187 -1.84 2.30 4.86
C HIS A 187 -1.73 0.81 5.13
N ARG A 188 -2.40 0.01 4.29
CA ARG A 188 -2.35 -1.46 4.36
C ARG A 188 -0.98 -1.96 3.92
N ARG A 189 -0.37 -2.84 4.71
CA ARG A 189 0.95 -3.43 4.46
C ARG A 189 0.96 -4.92 4.77
N ASN A 190 1.41 -5.73 3.82
CA ASN A 190 1.68 -7.14 4.08
C ASN A 190 3.12 -7.26 4.58
N TYR A 191 3.34 -7.89 5.73
CA TYR A 191 4.67 -8.12 6.25
C TYR A 191 5.07 -9.59 6.13
N THR A 192 6.36 -9.82 5.94
CA THR A 192 7.00 -11.13 6.05
C THR A 192 8.36 -10.95 6.72
N VAL A 193 8.61 -11.66 7.80
CA VAL A 193 9.90 -11.72 8.49
C VAL A 193 10.67 -12.91 7.95
N VAL A 194 11.92 -12.69 7.59
CA VAL A 194 12.82 -13.72 7.09
C VAL A 194 14.10 -13.67 7.92
N GLU A 195 14.54 -14.80 8.45
CA GLU A 195 15.82 -14.90 9.14
C GLU A 195 16.81 -15.67 8.27
N VAL A 196 18.00 -15.12 8.07
CA VAL A 196 19.04 -15.65 7.20
C VAL A 196 20.36 -15.60 7.96
N GLU A 197 21.17 -16.65 7.84
CA GLU A 197 22.54 -16.64 8.36
C GLU A 197 23.45 -15.85 7.41
N GLU A 198 24.08 -14.79 7.92
CA GLU A 198 25.08 -13.99 7.21
C GLU A 198 26.34 -13.90 8.08
N GLU A 199 27.49 -14.30 7.52
CA GLU A 199 28.78 -14.23 8.22
C GLU A 199 28.79 -14.94 9.60
N GLY A 200 27.96 -15.97 9.76
CA GLY A 200 27.82 -16.74 11.01
C GLY A 200 26.87 -16.13 12.04
N GLU A 201 26.17 -15.03 11.70
CA GLU A 201 25.16 -14.39 12.53
C GLU A 201 23.77 -14.53 11.90
N MET A 202 22.74 -14.76 12.73
CA MET A 202 21.35 -14.74 12.26
C MET A 202 20.88 -13.30 12.08
N VAL A 203 20.64 -12.91 10.83
CA VAL A 203 20.15 -11.60 10.43
C VAL A 203 18.66 -11.66 10.13
N LYS A 204 17.90 -10.72 10.70
CA LYS A 204 16.46 -10.58 10.45
C LYS A 204 16.20 -9.56 9.35
N TYR A 205 15.46 -9.98 8.34
CA TYR A 205 14.90 -9.16 7.27
C TYR A 205 13.38 -9.02 7.43
N LEU A 206 12.88 -7.87 7.02
CA LEU A 206 11.47 -7.55 6.97
C LEU A 206 11.10 -7.13 5.55
N ARG A 207 10.23 -7.90 4.92
CA ARG A 207 9.61 -7.58 3.64
C ARG A 207 8.28 -6.88 3.90
N ILE A 208 8.12 -5.67 3.36
CA ILE A 208 6.88 -4.90 3.42
C ILE A 208 6.32 -4.72 2.01
N GLY A 209 5.15 -5.31 1.78
CA GLY A 209 4.37 -5.14 0.55
C GLY A 209 3.32 -4.05 0.69
N SER A 210 3.16 -3.24 -0.36
CA SER A 210 2.14 -2.21 -0.51
C SER A 210 1.33 -2.47 -1.78
N GLU A 211 0.00 -2.38 -1.69
CA GLU A 211 -0.91 -2.25 -2.83
C GLU A 211 -1.38 -0.79 -2.87
N ARG A 212 -1.22 -0.12 -4.01
CA ARG A 212 -1.57 1.30 -4.20
C ARG A 212 -2.83 1.47 -5.06
N GLY A 213 -3.49 0.36 -5.44
CA GLY A 213 -4.65 0.34 -6.30
C GLY A 213 -4.26 0.36 -7.78
N GLY A 214 -5.21 -0.01 -8.65
CA GLY A 214 -4.97 -0.05 -10.10
C GLY A 214 -3.87 -1.03 -10.54
N GLY A 215 -3.53 -2.01 -9.71
CA GLY A 215 -2.49 -3.00 -9.97
C GLY A 215 -1.08 -2.55 -9.62
N TYR A 216 -0.90 -1.37 -9.03
CA TYR A 216 0.40 -0.89 -8.56
C TYR A 216 0.78 -1.52 -7.23
N ARG A 217 1.93 -2.21 -7.22
CA ARG A 217 2.48 -2.84 -6.01
C ARG A 217 3.91 -2.40 -5.77
N GLY A 218 4.22 -2.08 -4.53
CA GLY A 218 5.58 -1.83 -4.05
C GLY A 218 6.02 -2.91 -3.08
N VAL A 219 7.27 -3.33 -3.15
CA VAL A 219 7.90 -4.24 -2.18
C VAL A 219 9.18 -3.60 -1.69
N LEU A 220 9.28 -3.44 -0.37
CA LEU A 220 10.47 -2.91 0.28
C LEU A 220 11.06 -3.98 1.18
N TRP A 221 12.36 -4.18 1.08
CA TRP A 221 13.12 -5.05 1.96
C TRP A 221 13.92 -4.22 2.95
N TRP A 222 13.84 -4.61 4.21
CA TRP A 222 14.50 -3.93 5.31
C TRP A 222 15.32 -4.94 6.12
N LYS A 223 16.54 -4.57 6.52
CA LYS A 223 17.40 -5.36 7.40
C LYS A 223 17.30 -4.79 8.81
N ARG A 224 17.08 -5.64 9.82
CA ARG A 224 17.04 -5.20 11.22
C ARG A 224 18.43 -4.71 11.64
N LEU A 225 18.47 -3.56 12.29
CA LEU A 225 19.66 -3.01 12.93
C LEU A 225 19.64 -3.43 14.39
N ALA A 226 20.46 -4.43 14.74
CA ALA A 226 20.66 -5.01 16.08
C ALA A 226 19.36 -5.31 16.86
#